data_AF-A0A4Y2WGB2-F1
#
_entry.id   AF-A0A4Y2WGB2-F1
#
_cell.length_a   1.000
_cell.length_b   1.000
_cell.length_c   1.000
_cell.angle_alpha   90.00
_cell.angle_beta   90.00
_cell.angle_gamma   90.00
#
_symmetry.space_group_name_H-M   'P 1'
#
loop_
_entity.id
_entity.type
_entity.pdbx_description
1 polymer ?
#
loop_
_entity_poly.entity_id
_entity_poly.type
_entity_poly.pdbx_seq_one_letter_code
_entity_poly.pdbx_strand_id
1 'polypeptide(L)'
;MARAIYSLKLSLFSSQLKLNTKDKETLLEVCTTIYVKPWLQCILEVKAPYKDLCFLKSLEAYEKVHESILKAALQKCSQHLWYFTDEIAVLALFDDVEEETKL
;
A
#
# COMPACT_ATOMS: atom_id res chain seq x y z
N MET A 1 -0.21 0.14 -9.48
CA MET A 1 1.00 0.88 -9.06
C MET A 1 1.99 1.10 -10.21
N ALA A 2 2.73 0.08 -10.69
CA ALA A 2 3.86 0.28 -11.62
C ALA A 2 3.55 1.10 -12.89
N ARG A 3 2.45 0.80 -13.60
CA ARG A 3 2.07 1.53 -14.84
C ARG A 3 1.78 3.01 -14.60
N ALA A 4 1.16 3.34 -13.48
CA ALA A 4 0.78 4.71 -13.17
C ALA A 4 1.94 5.54 -12.62
N ILE A 5 2.88 4.92 -11.89
CA ILE A 5 4.19 5.53 -11.57
C ILE A 5 4.93 5.86 -12.88
N TYR A 6 4.85 4.99 -13.87
CA TYR A 6 5.46 5.22 -15.18
C TYR A 6 4.80 6.40 -15.92
N SER A 7 3.47 6.47 -15.93
CA SER A 7 2.73 7.60 -16.50
C SER A 7 3.06 8.93 -15.81
N LEU A 8 3.22 8.94 -14.48
CA LEU A 8 3.63 10.12 -13.72
C LEU A 8 5.07 10.53 -14.04
N LYS A 9 5.99 9.56 -14.19
CA LYS A 9 7.35 9.86 -14.64
C LYS A 9 7.33 10.47 -16.04
N LEU A 10 6.56 9.90 -16.97
CA LEU A 10 6.39 10.45 -18.32
C LEU A 10 5.84 11.87 -18.30
N SER A 11 4.88 12.18 -17.41
CA SER A 11 4.33 13.54 -17.29
C SER A 11 5.33 14.52 -16.67
N LEU A 12 6.13 14.10 -15.68
CA LEU A 12 7.17 14.94 -15.08
C LEU A 12 8.35 15.21 -16.03
N PHE A 13 8.78 14.21 -16.79
CA PHE A 13 9.83 14.32 -17.80
C PHE A 13 9.32 14.71 -19.18
N SER A 14 8.07 15.14 -19.28
CA SER A 14 7.43 15.53 -20.54
C SER A 14 8.05 16.77 -21.21
N SER A 15 8.92 17.51 -20.51
CA SER A 15 9.76 18.57 -21.10
C SER A 15 11.01 18.02 -21.80
N GLN A 16 11.50 16.84 -21.37
CA GLN A 16 12.65 16.15 -21.96
C GLN A 16 12.21 15.16 -23.05
N LEU A 17 10.98 14.66 -22.97
CA LEU A 17 10.34 13.84 -23.98
C LEU A 17 9.67 14.75 -25.02
N LYS A 18 9.91 14.50 -26.31
CA LYS A 18 9.22 15.20 -27.43
C LYS A 18 7.76 14.74 -27.54
N LEU A 19 6.95 15.03 -26.52
CA LEU A 19 5.52 14.72 -26.50
C LEU A 19 4.71 15.86 -27.12
N ASN A 20 3.65 15.50 -27.82
CA ASN A 20 2.69 16.47 -28.33
C ASN A 20 1.94 17.15 -27.15
N THR A 21 1.54 18.41 -27.30
CA THR A 21 0.84 19.17 -26.25
C THR A 21 -0.46 18.49 -25.82
N LYS A 22 -1.18 17.89 -26.77
CA LYS A 22 -2.42 17.15 -26.52
C LYS A 22 -2.22 15.86 -25.70
N ASP A 23 -1.12 15.14 -25.96
CA ASP A 23 -0.78 13.92 -25.21
C ASP A 23 -0.32 14.25 -23.79
N LYS A 24 0.27 15.43 -23.61
CA LYS A 24 0.72 15.96 -22.32
C LYS A 24 -0.44 16.30 -21.39
N GLU A 25 -1.47 16.97 -21.91
CA GLU A 25 -2.68 17.33 -21.17
C GLU A 25 -3.47 16.09 -20.75
N THR A 26 -3.65 15.13 -21.66
CA THR A 26 -4.33 13.86 -21.37
C THR A 26 -3.56 13.00 -20.35
N LEU A 27 -2.23 12.96 -20.42
CA LEU A 27 -1.40 12.30 -19.40
C LEU A 27 -1.55 12.95 -18.02
N LEU A 28 -1.60 14.28 -17.94
CA LEU A 28 -1.78 15.02 -16.69
C LEU A 28 -3.16 14.77 -16.08
N GLU A 29 -4.21 14.78 -16.91
CA GLU A 29 -5.58 14.51 -16.47
C GLU A 29 -5.72 13.09 -15.90
N VAL A 30 -5.18 12.09 -16.59
CA VAL A 30 -5.17 10.69 -16.11
C VAL A 30 -4.36 10.55 -14.82
N CYS A 31 -3.19 11.20 -14.71
CA CYS A 31 -2.39 11.14 -13.49
C CYS A 31 -3.10 11.80 -12.29
N THR A 32 -3.75 12.94 -12.51
CA THR A 32 -4.40 13.70 -11.41
C THR A 32 -5.72 13.10 -10.97
N THR A 33 -6.60 12.71 -11.91
CA THR A 33 -7.94 12.22 -11.57
C THR A 33 -7.95 10.77 -11.09
N ILE A 34 -7.22 9.89 -11.78
CA ILE A 34 -7.26 8.44 -11.50
C ILE A 34 -6.23 8.06 -10.45
N TYR A 35 -5.09 8.77 -10.35
CA TYR A 35 -3.97 8.28 -9.55
C TYR A 35 -3.75 9.02 -8.25
N VAL A 36 -3.97 10.33 -8.17
CA VAL A 36 -3.76 11.08 -6.92
C VAL A 36 -4.66 10.57 -5.80
N LYS A 37 -5.93 10.26 -6.09
CA LYS A 37 -6.88 9.80 -5.07
C LYS A 37 -6.51 8.41 -4.50
N PRO A 38 -6.30 7.35 -5.31
CA PRO A 38 -5.81 6.07 -4.79
C PRO A 38 -4.41 6.12 -4.21
N TRP A 39 -3.50 6.96 -4.75
CA TRP A 39 -2.16 7.16 -4.18
C TRP A 39 -2.28 7.72 -2.76
N LEU A 40 -3.02 8.82 -2.57
CA LEU A 40 -3.22 9.40 -1.26
C LEU A 40 -3.89 8.42 -0.30
N GLN A 41 -4.85 7.62 -0.77
CA GLN A 41 -5.47 6.56 0.02
C GLN A 41 -4.49 5.43 0.39
N CYS A 42 -3.52 5.12 -0.46
CA CYS A 42 -2.46 4.14 -0.20
C CYS A 42 -1.36 4.69 0.74
N ILE A 43 -1.14 6.01 0.78
CA ILE A 43 -0.35 6.64 1.85
C ILE A 43 -1.13 6.61 3.17
N LEU A 44 -2.46 6.79 3.09
CA LEU A 44 -3.40 6.73 4.21
C LEU A 44 -3.85 5.30 4.55
N GLU A 45 -3.21 4.25 4.00
CA GLU A 45 -3.32 2.87 4.47
C GLU A 45 -2.64 2.72 5.86
N VAL A 46 -2.88 3.67 6.75
CA VAL A 46 -2.48 3.64 8.17
C VAL A 46 -2.91 2.31 8.78
N LYS A 47 -4.09 1.81 8.37
CA LYS A 47 -4.68 0.53 8.77
C LYS A 47 -4.10 -0.72 8.10
N ALA A 48 -3.28 -0.59 7.05
CA ALA A 48 -2.68 -1.77 6.40
C ALA A 48 -1.73 -2.52 7.35
N PRO A 49 -0.83 -1.84 8.09
CA PRO A 49 -0.08 -2.43 9.18
C PRO A 49 -0.93 -3.23 10.19
N TYR A 50 -2.05 -2.64 10.67
CA TYR A 50 -2.95 -3.32 11.60
C TYR A 50 -3.58 -4.58 10.98
N LYS A 51 -4.07 -4.48 9.74
CA LYS A 51 -4.65 -5.62 9.02
C LYS A 51 -3.63 -6.74 8.78
N ASP A 52 -2.39 -6.39 8.50
CA ASP A 52 -1.29 -7.35 8.34
C ASP A 52 -0.98 -8.05 9.68
N LEU A 53 -0.99 -7.34 10.81
CA LEU A 53 -0.88 -7.94 12.15
C LEU A 53 -2.06 -8.88 12.45
N CYS A 54 -3.29 -8.49 12.14
CA CYS A 54 -4.46 -9.37 12.28
C CYS A 54 -4.35 -10.64 11.43
N PHE A 55 -3.78 -10.52 10.23
CA PHE A 55 -3.53 -11.66 9.36
C PHE A 55 -2.48 -12.60 9.95
N LEU A 56 -1.38 -12.08 10.50
CA LEU A 56 -0.37 -12.87 11.22
C LEU A 56 -0.95 -13.58 12.45
N LYS A 57 -1.78 -12.89 13.24
CA LYS A 57 -2.50 -13.49 14.38
C LYS A 57 -3.43 -14.62 13.95
N SER A 58 -4.09 -14.47 12.80
CA SER A 58 -4.97 -15.50 12.23
C SER A 58 -4.18 -16.70 11.71
N LEU A 59 -2.98 -16.47 11.17
CA LEU A 59 -2.05 -17.52 10.76
C LEU A 59 -1.52 -18.31 11.98
N GLU A 60 -1.17 -17.64 13.08
CA GLU A 60 -0.77 -18.30 14.33
C GLU A 60 -1.88 -19.22 14.86
N ALA A 61 -3.15 -18.80 14.81
CA ALA A 61 -4.28 -19.67 15.15
C ALA A 61 -4.39 -20.91 14.23
N TYR A 62 -3.89 -20.82 12.99
CA TYR A 62 -3.90 -21.89 11.99
C TYR A 62 -2.71 -22.87 12.12
N GLU A 63 -1.72 -22.56 12.95
CA GLU A 63 -0.51 -23.40 13.17
C GLU A 63 -0.87 -24.83 13.61
N LYS A 64 -1.97 -24.98 14.34
CA LYS A 64 -2.44 -26.29 14.86
C LYS A 64 -2.95 -27.25 13.78
N VAL A 65 -3.14 -26.79 12.54
CA VAL A 65 -3.81 -27.57 11.48
C VAL A 65 -2.81 -28.04 10.41
N HIS A 66 -1.94 -27.16 9.89
CA HIS A 66 -0.99 -27.51 8.82
C HIS A 66 0.30 -26.66 8.85
N GLU A 67 1.37 -27.22 9.41
CA GLU A 67 2.69 -26.57 9.55
C GLU A 67 3.32 -26.16 8.21
N SER A 68 3.21 -26.98 7.17
CA SER A 68 3.79 -26.71 5.85
C SER A 68 3.14 -25.52 5.14
N ILE A 69 1.82 -25.38 5.27
CA ILE A 69 1.04 -24.27 4.70
C ILE A 69 1.35 -22.98 5.46
N LEU A 70 1.44 -23.04 6.79
CA LEU A 70 1.84 -21.91 7.62
C LEU A 70 3.21 -21.37 7.20
N LYS A 71 4.20 -22.26 7.06
CA LYS A 71 5.57 -21.86 6.69
C LYS A 71 5.61 -21.17 5.32
N ALA A 72 4.88 -21.68 4.34
CA ALA A 72 4.78 -21.05 3.03
C ALA A 72 4.07 -19.68 3.08
N ALA A 73 3.00 -19.57 3.88
CA ALA A 73 2.26 -18.33 4.07
C ALA A 73 3.10 -17.26 4.77
N LEU A 74 3.78 -17.60 5.88
CA LEU A 74 4.68 -16.71 6.60
C LEU A 74 5.82 -16.22 5.72
N GLN A 75 6.46 -17.12 4.97
CA GLN A 75 7.51 -16.75 4.03
C GLN A 75 7.01 -15.74 2.99
N LYS A 76 5.77 -15.90 2.52
CA LYS A 76 5.17 -14.96 1.58
C LYS A 76 4.88 -13.61 2.24
N CYS A 77 4.31 -13.62 3.44
CA CYS A 77 4.05 -12.40 4.21
C CYS A 77 5.32 -11.60 4.51
N SER A 78 6.41 -12.24 4.91
CA SER A 78 7.68 -11.56 5.17
C SER A 78 8.22 -10.82 3.94
N GLN A 79 7.93 -11.28 2.72
CA GLN A 79 8.29 -10.57 1.49
C GLN A 79 7.42 -9.32 1.24
N HIS A 80 6.19 -9.31 1.74
CA HIS A 80 5.23 -8.22 1.58
C HIS A 80 5.32 -7.18 2.71
N LEU A 81 5.90 -7.54 3.86
CA LEU A 81 6.10 -6.69 5.04
C LEU A 81 7.39 -5.85 5.00
N TRP A 82 7.99 -5.63 3.82
CA TRP A 82 9.23 -4.84 3.69
C TRP A 82 9.11 -3.40 4.19
N TYR A 83 7.89 -2.88 4.25
CA TYR A 83 7.56 -1.54 4.71
C TYR A 83 7.24 -1.49 6.21
N PHE A 84 7.18 -2.63 6.89
CA PHE A 84 6.78 -2.75 8.29
C PHE A 84 7.98 -2.50 9.21
N THR A 85 8.21 -1.24 9.56
CA THR A 85 9.25 -0.83 10.51
C THR A 85 8.73 -0.82 11.95
N ASP A 86 9.63 -0.69 12.93
CA ASP A 86 9.26 -0.64 14.36
C ASP A 86 8.30 0.52 14.66
N GLU A 87 8.47 1.68 14.01
CA GLU A 87 7.58 2.83 14.16
C GLU A 87 6.18 2.52 13.62
N ILE A 88 6.11 1.85 12.47
CA ILE A 88 4.85 1.45 11.83
C ILE A 88 4.14 0.38 12.67
N ALA A 89 4.90 -0.54 13.29
CA ALA A 89 4.35 -1.53 14.21
C ALA A 89 3.71 -0.88 15.43
N VAL A 90 4.36 0.13 16.02
CA VAL A 90 3.82 0.90 17.14
C VAL A 90 2.56 1.66 16.73
N LEU A 91 2.58 2.33 15.57
CA LEU A 91 1.41 3.05 15.05
C LEU A 91 0.23 2.11 14.75
N ALA A 92 0.50 0.92 14.23
CA ALA A 92 -0.52 -0.09 13.95
C ALA A 92 -1.30 -0.53 15.20
N LEU A 93 -0.67 -0.52 16.37
CA LEU A 93 -1.33 -0.87 17.63
C LEU A 93 -2.37 0.16 18.06
N PHE A 94 -2.22 1.42 17.62
CA PHE A 94 -3.16 2.50 17.93
C PHE A 94 -4.31 2.62 16.92
N ASP A 95 -4.27 1.87 15.82
CA ASP A 95 -5.37 1.81 14.86
C ASP A 95 -6.56 0.94 15.31
N ASP A 96 -6.36 0.14 16.37
CA ASP A 96 -7.39 -0.64 17.07
C ASP A 96 -8.28 0.24 17.97
N VAL A 97 -7.97 1.54 18.08
CA VAL A 97 -8.81 2.47 18.84
C VAL A 97 -10.09 2.68 18.05
N GLU A 98 -11.13 1.94 18.43
CA GLU A 98 -12.50 2.15 17.98
C GLU A 98 -12.86 3.64 18.08
N GLU A 99 -13.65 4.12 17.12
CA GLU A 99 -14.14 5.50 17.08
C GLU A 99 -14.91 5.93 18.36
N GLU A 100 -15.16 5.02 19.30
CA GLU A 100 -15.80 5.27 20.60
C GLU A 100 -15.02 6.20 21.55
N THR A 101 -13.73 6.47 21.31
CA THR A 101 -12.96 7.44 22.13
C THR A 101 -12.87 8.84 21.52
N LYS A 102 -13.54 9.10 20.39
CA LYS A 102 -13.76 10.47 19.89
C LYS A 102 -14.97 11.10 20.61
N LEU A 103 -14.82 11.38 21.91
CA LEU A 103 -15.77 12.16 22.72
C LEU A 103 -15.07 13.38 23.33
#